data_AF-A0A8B7WJ42-F1
#
_entry.id   AF-A0A8B7WJ42-F1
#
_cell.length_a   1.000
_cell.length_b   1.000
_cell.length_c   1.000
_cell.angle_alpha   90.00
_cell.angle_beta   90.00
_cell.angle_gamma   90.00
#
_symmetry.space_group_name_H-M   'P 1'
#
loop_
_entity.id
_entity.type
_entity.pdbx_description
1 polymer ?
#
loop_
_entity_poly.entity_id
_entity_poly.type
_entity_poly.pdbx_seq_one_letter_code
_entity_poly.pdbx_strand_id
1 'polypeptide(L)'
;SQSERFAFIAEWYDPNASLLRRYELFFYPGDGSVEMHDVKNRRTFLKRTKYDDLHLEDLYIGNKVNVFSRQLMLVDYGDQYTARQLGSRKEKTLALIKPDAVSKAGEIIEIINKTGFTITKLKMMMLSR
;
A
#
# COMPACT_ATOMS: atom_id res chain seq x y z
N SER A 1 -11.96 21.52 14.06
CA SER A 1 -11.19 21.24 12.83
C SER A 1 -10.95 19.75 12.79
N GLN A 2 -11.48 19.04 11.79
CA GLN A 2 -11.25 17.60 11.67
C GLN A 2 -9.81 17.41 11.19
N SER A 3 -8.96 16.80 12.01
CA SER A 3 -7.57 16.48 11.62
C SER A 3 -7.59 15.64 10.34
N GLU A 4 -6.70 15.95 9.40
CA GLU A 4 -6.52 15.19 8.16
C GLU A 4 -6.38 13.70 8.48
N ARG A 5 -7.14 12.86 7.76
CA ARG A 5 -7.09 11.41 7.87
C ARG A 5 -7.32 10.77 6.51
N PHE A 6 -6.70 9.61 6.30
CA PHE A 6 -6.96 8.77 5.15
C PHE A 6 -7.65 7.48 5.59
N ALA A 7 -8.66 7.06 4.83
CA ALA A 7 -9.47 5.90 5.12
C ALA A 7 -9.32 4.86 4.01
N PHE A 8 -9.14 3.60 4.39
CA PHE A 8 -9.01 2.46 3.48
C PHE A 8 -9.89 1.30 3.94
N ILE A 9 -10.46 0.58 2.99
CA ILE A 9 -10.98 -0.76 3.24
C ILE A 9 -9.81 -1.73 3.15
N ALA A 10 -9.58 -2.47 4.23
CA ALA A 10 -8.50 -3.40 4.38
C ALA A 10 -9.03 -4.82 4.63
N GLU A 11 -8.48 -5.80 3.92
CA GLU A 11 -8.76 -7.21 4.13
C GLU A 11 -7.64 -7.89 4.91
N TRP A 12 -8.01 -8.76 5.85
CA TRP A 12 -7.09 -9.55 6.64
C TRP A 12 -7.60 -10.98 6.78
N TYR A 13 -6.77 -11.95 6.43
CA TYR A 13 -7.05 -13.34 6.73
C TYR A 13 -6.65 -13.65 8.17
N ASP A 14 -7.63 -13.97 9.01
CA ASP A 14 -7.44 -14.38 10.40
C ASP A 14 -7.12 -15.88 10.43
N PRO A 15 -5.87 -16.29 10.69
CA PRO A 15 -5.49 -17.71 10.63
C PRO A 15 -6.10 -18.52 11.78
N ASN A 16 -6.49 -17.89 12.89
CA ASN A 16 -7.07 -18.60 14.03
C ASN A 16 -8.55 -18.92 13.78
N ALA A 17 -9.26 -18.01 13.11
CA ALA A 17 -10.68 -18.19 12.78
C ALA A 17 -10.90 -18.76 11.36
N SER A 18 -9.83 -18.92 10.57
CA SER A 18 -9.89 -19.26 9.15
C SER A 18 -10.85 -18.37 8.35
N LEU A 19 -10.89 -17.08 8.66
CA LEU A 19 -11.88 -16.14 8.13
C LEU A 19 -11.22 -14.90 7.52
N LEU A 20 -11.70 -14.48 6.36
CA LEU A 20 -11.37 -13.18 5.79
C LEU A 20 -12.21 -12.09 6.45
N ARG A 21 -11.55 -11.16 7.14
CA ARG A 21 -12.17 -10.01 7.80
C ARG A 21 -11.91 -8.74 6.99
N ARG A 22 -12.89 -7.83 7.01
CA ARG A 22 -12.78 -6.49 6.44
C ARG A 22 -12.78 -5.45 7.55
N TYR A 23 -11.84 -4.53 7.46
CA TYR A 23 -11.69 -3.40 8.36
C TYR A 23 -11.70 -2.09 7.58
N GLU A 24 -12.24 -1.04 8.20
CA GLU A 24 -11.88 0.33 7.85
C GLU A 24 -10.60 0.67 8.62
N LEU A 25 -9.51 0.91 7.89
CA LEU A 25 -8.25 1.39 8.42
C LEU A 25 -8.19 2.91 8.25
N PHE A 26 -7.93 3.62 9.33
CA PHE A 26 -7.68 5.05 9.33
C PHE A 26 -6.21 5.33 9.64
N PHE A 27 -5.61 6.23 8.87
CA PHE A 27 -4.26 6.74 9.11
C PHE A 27 -4.30 8.26 9.27
N TYR A 28 -3.60 8.76 10.28
CA TYR A 28 -3.55 10.17 10.62
C TYR A 28 -2.14 10.71 10.34
N PRO A 29 -1.89 11.36 9.20
CA PRO A 29 -0.55 11.82 8.82
C PRO A 29 0.05 12.85 9.79
N GLY A 30 -0.79 13.60 10.52
CA GLY A 30 -0.32 14.63 11.45
C GLY A 30 0.45 14.09 12.65
N ASP A 31 0.19 12.86 13.08
CA ASP A 31 0.85 12.24 14.24
C ASP A 31 1.32 10.79 14.02
N GLY A 32 1.12 10.25 12.81
CA GLY A 32 1.49 8.87 12.47
C GLY A 32 0.64 7.83 13.20
N SER A 33 -0.55 8.18 13.66
CA SER A 33 -1.43 7.22 14.34
C SER A 33 -2.35 6.45 13.38
N VAL A 34 -2.79 5.28 13.82
CA VAL A 34 -3.70 4.40 13.10
C VAL A 34 -4.89 3.99 13.97
N GLU A 35 -6.03 3.77 13.34
CA GLU A 35 -7.25 3.25 13.97
C GLU A 35 -7.90 2.22 13.03
N MET A 36 -8.57 1.19 13.57
CA MET A 36 -9.28 0.20 12.75
C MET A 36 -10.67 -0.12 13.29
N HIS A 37 -11.67 -0.12 12.41
CA HIS A 37 -13.05 -0.52 12.73
C HIS A 37 -13.44 -1.77 11.95
N ASP A 38 -14.11 -2.72 12.60
CA ASP A 38 -14.68 -3.90 11.97
C ASP A 38 -15.93 -3.49 11.18
N VAL A 39 -15.89 -3.67 9.85
CA VAL A 39 -16.96 -3.24 8.94
C VAL A 39 -18.24 -4.04 9.17
N LYS A 40 -18.12 -5.35 9.42
CA LYS A 40 -19.26 -6.25 9.56
C LYS A 40 -19.99 -5.99 10.89
N ASN A 41 -19.22 -5.85 11.97
CA ASN A 41 -19.76 -5.73 13.32
C ASN A 41 -19.94 -4.27 13.76
N ARG A 42 -19.54 -3.29 12.95
CA ARG A 42 -19.61 -1.85 13.22
C ARG A 42 -19.07 -1.47 14.60
N ARG A 43 -17.92 -2.05 14.96
CA ARG A 43 -17.26 -1.81 16.25
C ARG A 43 -15.78 -1.50 16.07
N THR A 44 -15.21 -0.74 16.99
CA THR A 44 -13.77 -0.53 17.04
C THR A 44 -13.05 -1.86 17.22
N PHE A 45 -12.08 -2.12 16.34
CA PHE A 45 -11.17 -3.27 16.43
C PHE A 45 -9.84 -2.85 17.07
N LEU A 46 -9.27 -1.74 16.60
CA LEU A 46 -8.07 -1.10 17.15
C LEU A 46 -8.40 0.36 17.42
N LYS A 47 -8.25 0.80 18.67
CA LYS A 47 -8.38 2.23 19.03
C LYS A 47 -7.22 3.02 18.44
N ARG A 48 -7.43 4.31 18.17
CA ARG A 48 -6.38 5.22 17.68
C ARG A 48 -5.13 5.12 18.54
N THR A 49 -4.03 4.72 17.92
CA THR A 49 -2.73 4.56 18.59
C THR A 49 -1.62 4.96 17.63
N LYS A 50 -0.54 5.50 18.18
CA LYS A 50 0.65 5.82 17.40
C LYS A 50 1.24 4.54 16.79
N TYR A 51 1.68 4.61 15.55
CA TYR A 51 2.27 3.47 14.84
C TYR A 51 3.27 3.96 13.79
N ASP A 52 4.55 3.95 14.17
CA ASP A 52 5.62 4.57 13.38
C ASP A 52 6.04 3.74 12.14
N ASP A 53 5.62 2.48 12.04
CA ASP A 53 6.01 1.57 10.95
C ASP A 53 5.10 1.65 9.71
N LEU A 54 4.15 2.59 9.66
CA LEU A 54 3.26 2.78 8.52
C LEU A 54 3.41 4.20 7.97
N HIS A 55 3.80 4.31 6.70
CA HIS A 55 4.05 5.59 6.06
C HIS A 55 3.01 5.88 4.97
N LEU A 56 2.86 7.16 4.61
CA LEU A 56 1.90 7.59 3.60
C LEU A 56 2.15 6.95 2.22
N GLU A 57 3.40 6.63 1.90
CA GLU A 57 3.82 5.96 0.66
C GLU A 57 3.35 4.50 0.54
N ASP A 58 3.05 3.87 1.68
CA ASP A 58 2.49 2.52 1.78
C ASP A 58 0.97 2.50 1.53
N LEU A 59 0.31 3.66 1.60
CA LEU A 59 -1.14 3.78 1.58
C LEU A 59 -1.69 3.90 0.15
N TYR A 60 -1.75 2.78 -0.55
CA TYR A 60 -2.31 2.68 -1.90
C TYR A 60 -3.01 1.34 -2.14
N ILE A 61 -3.99 1.33 -3.04
CA ILE A 61 -4.77 0.13 -3.33
C ILE A 61 -3.90 -0.98 -3.92
N GLY A 62 -4.08 -2.18 -3.38
CA GLY A 62 -3.32 -3.39 -3.69
C GLY A 62 -2.03 -3.56 -2.89
N ASN A 63 -1.62 -2.58 -2.06
CA ASN A 63 -0.50 -2.79 -1.15
C ASN A 63 -0.86 -3.75 -0.02
N LYS A 64 0.15 -4.44 0.50
CA LYS A 64 0.06 -5.16 1.78
C LYS A 64 0.83 -4.39 2.83
N VAL A 65 0.14 -3.94 3.88
CA VAL A 65 0.73 -3.18 4.98
C VAL A 65 0.66 -3.98 6.26
N ASN A 66 1.63 -3.79 7.16
CA ASN A 66 1.63 -4.47 8.46
C ASN A 66 1.15 -3.50 9.53
N VAL A 67 0.16 -3.92 10.32
CA VAL A 67 -0.31 -3.19 11.51
C VAL A 67 -0.40 -4.16 12.67
N PHE A 68 0.44 -3.99 13.69
CA PHE A 68 0.52 -4.89 14.87
C PHE A 68 0.52 -6.38 14.48
N SER A 69 1.50 -6.78 13.66
CA SER A 69 1.70 -8.15 13.16
C SER A 69 0.55 -8.72 12.30
N ARG A 70 -0.37 -7.88 11.82
CA ARG A 70 -1.40 -8.26 10.85
C ARG A 70 -1.03 -7.71 9.49
N GLN A 71 -0.87 -8.58 8.50
CA GLN A 71 -0.67 -8.20 7.11
C GLN A 71 -2.02 -7.89 6.47
N LEU A 72 -2.34 -6.61 6.36
CA LEU A 72 -3.58 -6.08 5.80
C LEU A 72 -3.39 -5.80 4.31
N MET A 73 -4.31 -6.25 3.47
CA MET A 73 -4.37 -5.87 2.06
C MET A 73 -5.30 -4.67 1.90
N LEU A 74 -4.80 -3.54 1.36
CA LEU A 74 -5.62 -2.37 1.08
C LEU A 74 -6.40 -2.63 -0.22
N VAL A 75 -7.72 -2.83 -0.14
CA VAL A 75 -8.55 -3.25 -1.28
C VAL A 75 -9.39 -2.14 -1.87
N ASP A 76 -9.74 -1.12 -1.09
CA ASP A 76 -10.49 0.04 -1.57
C ASP A 76 -10.23 1.28 -0.69
N TYR A 77 -10.67 2.45 -1.14
CA TYR A 77 -10.69 3.66 -0.34
C TYR A 77 -11.94 3.65 0.56
N GLY A 78 -11.78 4.07 1.82
CA GLY A 78 -12.88 4.16 2.78
C GLY A 78 -13.75 5.42 2.59
N ASP A 79 -13.23 6.44 1.90
CA ASP A 79 -14.00 7.64 1.56
C ASP A 79 -13.52 8.33 0.28
N GLN A 80 -14.39 9.20 -0.26
CA GLN A 80 -14.11 9.94 -1.49
C GLN A 80 -12.98 10.96 -1.34
N TYR A 81 -12.76 11.48 -0.13
CA TYR A 81 -11.67 12.40 0.15
C TYR A 81 -10.32 11.71 -0.08
N THR A 82 -10.13 10.53 0.52
CA THR A 82 -8.93 9.70 0.38
C THR A 82 -8.74 9.28 -1.08
N ALA A 83 -9.82 8.84 -1.75
CA ALA A 83 -9.77 8.49 -3.16
C ALA A 83 -9.29 9.65 -4.05
N ARG A 84 -9.72 10.88 -3.77
CA ARG A 84 -9.27 12.06 -4.54
C ARG A 84 -7.82 12.45 -4.23
N GLN A 85 -7.40 12.37 -2.97
CA GLN A 85 -6.06 12.79 -2.54
C GLN A 85 -4.97 11.77 -2.91
N LEU A 86 -5.28 10.47 -2.82
CA LEU A 86 -4.31 9.39 -3.00
C LEU A 86 -4.53 8.60 -4.30
N GLY A 87 -5.72 8.68 -4.91
CA GLY A 87 -6.05 7.94 -6.14
C GLY A 87 -5.16 8.25 -7.34
N SER A 88 -4.68 9.49 -7.46
CA SER A 88 -3.77 9.91 -8.54
C SER A 88 -2.29 9.78 -8.18
N ARG A 89 -1.95 9.51 -6.91
CA ARG A 89 -0.55 9.56 -6.45
C ARG A 89 0.31 8.37 -6.87
N LYS A 90 -0.29 7.27 -7.35
CA LYS A 90 0.46 6.06 -7.69
C LYS A 90 0.19 5.57 -9.10
N GLU A 91 0.94 6.12 -10.03
CA GLU A 91 1.00 5.66 -11.41
C GLU A 91 1.91 4.43 -11.52
N LYS A 92 1.50 3.44 -12.30
CA LYS A 92 2.32 2.25 -12.60
C LYS A 92 2.68 2.28 -14.08
N THR A 93 3.95 2.05 -14.36
CA THR A 93 4.45 1.93 -15.73
C THR A 93 5.29 0.67 -15.88
N LEU A 94 5.41 0.18 -17.11
CA LEU A 94 6.27 -0.96 -17.46
C LEU A 94 7.51 -0.42 -18.17
N ALA A 95 8.69 -0.69 -17.59
CA ALA A 95 9.97 -0.42 -18.23
C ALA A 95 10.55 -1.73 -18.78
N LEU A 96 10.89 -1.74 -20.08
CA LEU A 96 11.51 -2.88 -20.75
C LEU A 96 12.95 -2.53 -21.13
N ILE A 97 13.90 -3.34 -20.69
CA ILE A 97 15.30 -3.24 -21.14
C ILE A 97 15.42 -4.08 -22.40
N LYS A 98 15.80 -3.44 -23.51
CA LYS A 98 16.01 -4.12 -24.78
C LYS A 98 17.21 -5.09 -24.68
N PRO A 99 17.25 -6.19 -25.46
CA PRO A 99 18.30 -7.21 -25.36
C PRO A 99 19.74 -6.67 -25.50
N ASP A 100 19.94 -5.66 -26.35
CA ASP A 100 21.22 -4.99 -26.60
C ASP A 100 21.74 -4.18 -25.40
N ALA A 101 20.85 -3.78 -24.49
CA ALA A 101 21.18 -3.00 -23.29
C ALA A 101 21.23 -3.84 -22.00
N VAL A 102 21.02 -5.16 -22.07
CA VAL A 102 21.00 -6.04 -20.89
C VAL A 102 22.34 -6.04 -20.14
N SER A 103 23.46 -5.91 -20.85
CA SER A 103 24.79 -5.79 -20.23
C SER A 103 24.93 -4.56 -19.34
N LYS A 104 24.12 -3.52 -19.55
CA LYS A 104 24.07 -2.28 -18.76
C LYS A 104 22.90 -2.24 -17.77
N ALA A 105 22.23 -3.37 -17.52
CA ALA A 105 21.04 -3.41 -16.68
C ALA A 105 21.27 -2.86 -15.26
N GLY A 106 22.46 -3.10 -14.68
CA GLY A 106 22.81 -2.56 -13.36
C GLY A 106 22.78 -1.02 -13.32
N GLU A 107 23.44 -0.37 -14.26
CA GLU A 107 23.46 1.10 -14.39
C GLU A 107 22.04 1.65 -14.62
N ILE A 108 21.25 1.00 -15.47
CA ILE A 108 19.87 1.40 -15.76
C ILE A 108 19.01 1.33 -14.49
N ILE A 109 19.10 0.23 -13.72
CA ILE A 109 18.38 0.05 -12.46
C ILE A 109 18.80 1.13 -11.45
N GLU A 110 20.10 1.43 -11.37
CA GLU A 110 20.61 2.46 -10.47
C GLU A 110 20.04 3.84 -10.82
N ILE A 111 20.00 4.22 -12.11
CA ILE A 111 19.40 5.48 -12.57
C ILE A 111 17.92 5.55 -12.22
N ILE A 112 17.16 4.45 -12.42
CA ILE A 112 15.73 4.38 -12.09
C ILE A 112 15.51 4.65 -10.60
N ASN A 113 16.27 4.01 -9.72
CA ASN A 113 16.16 4.23 -8.29
C ASN A 113 16.59 5.65 -7.89
N LYS A 114 17.68 6.19 -8.46
CA LYS A 114 18.18 7.54 -8.17
C LYS A 114 17.22 8.65 -8.62
N THR A 115 16.44 8.40 -9.66
CA THR A 115 15.44 9.36 -10.18
C THR A 115 14.12 9.32 -9.44
N GLY A 116 14.01 8.51 -8.37
CA GLY A 116 12.85 8.47 -7.48
C GLY A 116 11.77 7.48 -7.90
N PHE A 117 12.03 6.59 -8.86
CA PHE A 117 11.11 5.49 -9.18
C PHE A 117 11.34 4.30 -8.26
N THR A 118 10.25 3.66 -7.82
CA THR A 118 10.30 2.40 -7.07
C THR A 118 10.06 1.22 -8.00
N ILE A 119 11.04 0.32 -8.12
CA ILE A 119 10.87 -0.94 -8.85
C ILE A 119 10.06 -1.91 -7.98
N THR A 120 8.78 -2.12 -8.34
CA THR A 120 7.88 -3.01 -7.59
C THR A 120 7.97 -4.48 -8.00
N LYS A 121 8.32 -4.75 -9.28
CA LYS A 121 8.51 -6.10 -9.83
C LYS A 121 9.62 -6.04 -10.87
N LEU A 122 10.53 -6.99 -10.81
CA LEU A 122 11.62 -7.15 -11.77
C LEU A 122 11.68 -8.60 -12.24
N LYS A 123 11.73 -8.83 -13.56
CA LYS A 123 11.76 -10.18 -14.14
C LYS A 123 12.60 -10.17 -15.42
N MET A 124 13.63 -11.00 -15.47
CA MET A 124 14.37 -11.31 -16.70
C MET A 124 13.69 -12.46 -17.44
N MET A 125 13.50 -12.33 -18.74
CA MET A 125 12.85 -13.35 -19.56
C MET A 125 13.39 -13.32 -20.99
N MET A 126 13.33 -14.48 -21.64
CA MET A 126 13.51 -14.63 -23.08
C MET A 126 12.13 -14.74 -23.72
N LEU A 127 11.82 -13.86 -24.67
CA LEU A 127 10.58 -13.96 -25.46
C LEU A 127 10.81 -14.95 -26.60
N SER A 128 10.01 -16.02 -26.65
CA SER A 128 9.92 -16.87 -27.82
C SER A 128 8.96 -16.25 -28.85
N ARG A 129 9.10 -16.66 -30.11
CA ARG A 129 8.11 -16.34 -31.16
C ARG A 129 6.82 -17.12 -30.95
#